data_AF-A0A961S2J2-F1
#
_entry.id   AF-A0A961S2J2-F1
#
_cell.length_a   1.000
_cell.length_b   1.000
_cell.length_c   1.000
_cell.angle_alpha   90.00
_cell.angle_beta   90.00
_cell.angle_gamma   90.00
#
_symmetry.space_group_name_H-M   'P 1'
#
loop_
_entity.id
_entity.type
_entity.pdbx_description
1 polymer ?
#
loop_
_entity_poly.entity_id
_entity_poly.type
_entity_poly.pdbx_seq_one_letter_code
_entity_poly.pdbx_strand_id
1 'polypeptide(L)'
;MAAMRLILSLVLSLFLSLAAFAQDAPHPKQEELDRLSTKLGSIEAAIDQTSTDDAALVKLRLDLESFAKSLIDFGVSLRPRVSAINQRLDELGAAPKEGDPPEPEPLTKERTSLQQEKALINSMLAAAENLSIRANDAIEKIGGLRRNLFTTTLFKRTDVGGAIGSATWGDFKSEAAKSWDQVDSRLRFLTTFRPNDLLAAIGLSLVIGIATYLAVRRAFRLLADMDEWGEDDETESTAAQLSYISK
;
A
#
# COMPACT_ATOMS: atom_id res chain seq x y z
N MET A 1 31.47 37.94 -71.99
CA MET A 1 32.30 37.28 -70.95
C MET A 1 31.82 37.50 -69.51
N ALA A 2 31.07 38.57 -69.20
CA ALA A 2 30.52 38.79 -67.85
C ALA A 2 29.37 37.83 -67.47
N ALA A 3 28.47 37.52 -68.41
CA ALA A 3 27.34 36.60 -68.16
C ALA A 3 27.79 35.15 -67.88
N MET A 4 28.87 34.69 -68.52
CA MET A 4 29.45 33.36 -68.31
C MET A 4 30.06 33.21 -66.91
N ARG A 5 30.63 34.29 -66.35
CA ARG A 5 31.24 34.30 -65.01
C ARG A 5 30.19 34.31 -63.89
N LEU A 6 29.04 34.96 -64.12
CA LEU A 6 27.92 35.00 -63.16
C LEU A 6 27.20 33.65 -63.03
N ILE A 7 27.02 32.92 -64.14
CA ILE A 7 26.40 31.59 -64.12
C ILE A 7 27.34 30.57 -63.46
N LEU A 8 28.65 30.68 -63.69
CA LEU A 8 29.65 29.81 -63.07
C LEU A 8 29.75 30.04 -61.55
N SER A 9 29.62 31.28 -61.07
CA SER A 9 29.58 31.57 -59.62
C SER A 9 28.28 31.13 -58.95
N LEU A 10 27.16 31.11 -59.66
CA LEU A 10 25.86 30.66 -59.12
C LEU A 10 25.79 29.14 -58.97
N VAL A 11 26.37 28.40 -59.92
CA VAL A 11 26.44 26.94 -59.86
C VAL A 11 27.45 26.48 -58.79
N LEU A 12 28.54 27.22 -58.60
CA LEU A 12 29.55 26.93 -57.58
C LEU A 12 29.06 27.23 -56.15
N SER A 13 28.22 28.27 -55.95
CA SER A 13 27.60 28.54 -54.65
C SER A 13 26.46 27.57 -54.32
N LEU A 14 25.76 27.04 -55.32
CA LEU A 14 24.73 26.02 -55.13
C LEU A 14 25.33 24.65 -54.74
N PHE A 15 26.52 24.32 -55.27
CA PHE A 15 27.22 23.07 -54.93
C PHE A 15 27.88 23.08 -53.54
N LEU A 16 28.23 24.25 -52.99
CA LEU A 16 28.85 24.36 -51.66
C LEU A 16 27.84 24.25 -50.50
N SER A 17 26.54 24.47 -50.77
CA SER A 17 25.47 24.31 -49.77
C SER A 17 25.05 22.85 -49.56
N LEU A 18 25.27 21.98 -50.57
CA LEU A 18 24.88 20.56 -50.49
C LEU A 18 25.89 19.68 -49.73
N ALA A 19 27.09 20.19 -49.45
CA ALA A 19 28.11 19.47 -48.68
C ALA A 19 27.93 19.59 -47.14
N ALA A 20 26.98 20.39 -46.67
CA ALA A 20 26.71 20.59 -45.23
C ALA A 20 25.88 19.46 -44.58
N PHE A 21 25.41 18.47 -45.36
CA PHE A 21 24.79 17.23 -44.85
C PHE A 21 25.71 16.02 -45.04
N ALA A 22 27.01 16.19 -44.80
CA ALA A 22 27.94 15.08 -44.70
C ALA A 22 27.68 14.31 -43.38
N GLN A 23 26.85 13.26 -43.48
CA GLN A 23 26.80 12.06 -42.63
C GLN A 23 26.91 12.26 -41.12
N ASP A 24 25.76 12.55 -40.50
CA ASP A 24 25.52 12.12 -39.12
C ASP A 24 25.09 10.64 -39.17
N ALA A 25 26.06 9.74 -39.39
CA ALA A 25 25.81 8.31 -39.27
C ALA A 25 25.53 8.03 -37.79
N PRO A 26 24.41 7.37 -37.43
CA PRO A 26 24.07 7.13 -36.03
C PRO A 26 25.23 6.45 -35.31
N HIS A 27 25.67 7.03 -34.21
CA HIS A 27 26.65 6.37 -33.35
C HIS A 27 26.11 4.98 -32.95
N PRO A 28 26.92 3.91 -32.97
CA PRO A 28 26.45 2.55 -32.68
C PRO A 28 25.71 2.43 -31.34
N LYS A 29 26.11 3.24 -30.35
CA LYS A 29 25.46 3.33 -29.04
C LYS A 29 24.12 4.05 -29.07
N GLN A 30 23.95 5.04 -29.96
CA GLN A 30 22.65 5.68 -30.19
C GLN A 30 21.67 4.67 -30.79
N GLU A 31 22.12 3.89 -31.78
CA GLU A 31 21.28 2.86 -32.40
C GLU A 31 20.86 1.77 -31.39
N GLU A 32 21.76 1.35 -30.51
CA GLU A 32 21.46 0.42 -29.42
C GLU A 32 20.38 0.98 -28.48
N LEU A 33 20.49 2.26 -28.11
CA LEU A 33 19.52 2.96 -27.28
C LEU A 33 18.14 3.10 -27.97
N ASP A 34 18.12 3.40 -29.27
CA ASP A 34 16.89 3.53 -30.05
C ASP A 34 16.16 2.18 -30.17
N ARG A 35 16.91 1.08 -30.30
CA ARG A 35 16.37 -0.29 -30.26
C ARG A 35 15.76 -0.60 -28.90
N LEU A 36 16.40 -0.20 -27.79
CA LEU A 36 15.84 -0.36 -26.44
C LEU A 36 14.54 0.46 -26.29
N SER A 37 14.51 1.70 -26.77
CA SER A 37 13.31 2.54 -26.76
C SER A 37 12.15 1.89 -27.53
N THR A 38 12.44 1.38 -28.72
CA THR A 38 11.45 0.66 -29.55
C THR A 38 10.95 -0.61 -28.88
N LYS A 39 11.86 -1.39 -28.26
CA LYS A 39 11.50 -2.60 -27.52
C LYS A 39 10.55 -2.27 -26.37
N LEU A 40 10.84 -1.23 -25.58
CA LEU A 40 9.95 -0.82 -24.49
C LEU A 40 8.57 -0.40 -25.02
N GLY A 41 8.52 0.41 -26.08
CA GLY A 41 7.25 0.80 -26.71
C GLY A 41 6.43 -0.40 -27.19
N SER A 42 7.08 -1.44 -27.72
CA SER A 42 6.39 -2.68 -28.13
C SER A 42 5.81 -3.46 -26.94
N ILE A 43 6.53 -3.50 -25.81
CA ILE A 43 6.06 -4.15 -24.58
C ILE A 43 4.87 -3.37 -24.01
N GLU A 44 4.98 -2.04 -23.93
CA GLU A 44 3.89 -1.16 -23.47
C GLU A 44 2.61 -1.35 -24.30
N ALA A 45 2.74 -1.39 -25.63
CA ALA A 45 1.61 -1.65 -26.52
C ALA A 45 0.99 -3.04 -26.31
N ALA A 46 1.83 -4.07 -26.05
CA ALA A 46 1.35 -5.41 -25.75
C ALA A 46 0.59 -5.49 -24.42
N ILE A 47 0.98 -4.69 -23.41
CA ILE A 47 0.25 -4.60 -22.12
C ILE A 47 -1.18 -4.12 -22.36
N ASP A 48 -1.37 -3.12 -23.21
CA ASP A 48 -2.70 -2.59 -23.52
C ASP A 48 -3.57 -3.63 -24.25
N GLN A 49 -2.99 -4.34 -25.22
CA GLN A 49 -3.68 -5.36 -26.00
C GLN A 49 -4.04 -6.61 -25.18
N THR A 50 -3.26 -6.93 -24.15
CA THR A 50 -3.42 -8.16 -23.33
C THR A 50 -3.93 -7.87 -21.91
N SER A 51 -4.53 -6.70 -21.70
CA SER A 51 -4.98 -6.21 -20.39
C SER A 51 -5.97 -7.13 -19.65
N THR A 52 -6.58 -8.10 -20.34
CA THR A 52 -7.54 -9.06 -19.78
C THR A 52 -6.98 -10.47 -19.56
N ASP A 53 -5.72 -10.74 -19.92
CA ASP A 53 -5.06 -12.04 -19.80
C ASP A 53 -3.94 -11.99 -18.73
N ASP A 54 -4.20 -12.56 -17.56
CA ASP A 54 -3.22 -12.56 -16.44
C ASP A 54 -1.92 -13.27 -16.81
N ALA A 55 -1.98 -14.35 -17.59
CA ALA A 55 -0.79 -15.12 -17.96
C ALA A 55 0.09 -14.33 -18.93
N ALA A 56 -0.51 -13.64 -19.91
CA ALA A 56 0.20 -12.74 -20.79
C ALA A 56 0.83 -11.56 -20.03
N LEU A 57 0.10 -10.97 -19.09
CA LEU A 57 0.60 -9.88 -18.25
C LEU A 57 1.79 -10.30 -17.37
N VAL A 58 1.78 -11.52 -16.83
CA VAL A 58 2.95 -12.08 -16.09
C VAL A 58 4.17 -12.19 -17.00
N LYS A 59 3.99 -12.67 -18.23
CA LYS A 59 5.08 -12.79 -19.19
C LYS A 59 5.66 -11.42 -19.56
N LEU A 60 4.82 -10.43 -19.82
CA LEU A 60 5.26 -9.06 -20.13
C LEU A 60 6.02 -8.43 -18.96
N ARG A 61 5.67 -8.76 -17.71
CA ARG A 61 6.46 -8.33 -16.55
C ARG A 61 7.87 -8.91 -16.57
N LEU A 62 8.03 -10.19 -16.89
CA LEU A 62 9.36 -10.82 -17.02
C LEU A 62 10.16 -10.17 -18.17
N ASP A 63 9.49 -9.82 -19.27
CA ASP A 63 10.12 -9.11 -20.39
C ASP A 63 10.61 -7.70 -19.96
N LEU A 64 9.85 -6.99 -19.11
CA LEU A 64 10.26 -5.71 -18.51
C LEU A 64 11.44 -5.87 -17.52
N GLU A 65 11.46 -6.93 -16.73
CA GLU A 65 12.60 -7.24 -15.83
C GLU A 65 13.88 -7.53 -16.65
N SER A 66 13.76 -8.29 -17.74
CA SER A 66 14.87 -8.49 -18.68
C SER A 66 15.28 -7.20 -19.37
N PHE A 67 14.34 -6.33 -19.71
CA PHE A 67 14.61 -5.03 -20.32
C PHE A 67 15.37 -4.10 -19.35
N ALA A 68 14.98 -4.06 -18.08
CA ALA A 68 15.68 -3.30 -17.05
C ALA A 68 17.15 -3.75 -16.91
N LYS A 69 17.42 -5.06 -17.00
CA LYS A 69 18.80 -5.58 -17.04
C LYS A 69 19.57 -5.06 -18.26
N SER A 70 18.96 -5.06 -19.45
CA SER A 70 19.59 -4.51 -20.65
C SER A 70 19.94 -3.03 -20.53
N LEU A 71 19.12 -2.22 -19.84
CA LEU A 71 19.45 -0.81 -19.57
C LEU A 71 20.65 -0.64 -18.63
N ILE A 72 20.76 -1.50 -17.60
CA ILE A 72 21.94 -1.52 -16.72
C ILE A 72 23.19 -1.86 -17.53
N ASP A 73 23.12 -2.90 -18.36
CA ASP A 73 24.23 -3.33 -19.21
C ASP A 73 24.64 -2.23 -20.20
N PHE A 74 23.67 -1.51 -20.78
CA PHE A 74 23.91 -0.34 -21.63
C PHE A 74 24.68 0.75 -20.86
N GLY A 75 24.22 1.15 -19.67
CA GLY A 75 24.89 2.15 -18.85
C GLY A 75 26.31 1.75 -18.42
N VAL A 76 26.52 0.47 -18.09
CA VAL A 76 27.86 -0.07 -17.78
C VAL A 76 28.78 -0.01 -19.00
N SER A 77 28.24 -0.28 -20.19
CA SER A 77 29.02 -0.27 -21.44
C SER A 77 29.58 1.10 -21.82
N LEU A 78 29.01 2.20 -21.30
CA LEU A 78 29.47 3.58 -21.54
C LEU A 78 30.64 3.98 -20.64
N ARG A 79 30.84 3.30 -19.49
CA ARG A 79 31.86 3.67 -18.48
C ARG A 79 33.29 3.74 -19.04
N PRO A 80 33.78 2.77 -19.85
CA PRO A 80 35.14 2.83 -20.37
C PRO A 80 35.39 4.08 -21.21
N ARG A 81 34.39 4.48 -22.02
CA ARG A 81 34.53 5.65 -22.88
C ARG A 81 34.55 6.95 -22.08
N VAL A 82 33.69 7.08 -21.07
CA VAL A 82 33.71 8.23 -20.15
C VAL A 82 35.05 8.34 -19.43
N SER A 83 35.60 7.22 -18.96
CA SER A 83 36.91 7.18 -18.31
C SER A 83 38.02 7.65 -19.25
N ALA A 84 38.03 7.17 -20.49
CA ALA A 84 39.02 7.57 -21.49
C ALA A 84 38.93 9.07 -21.83
N ILE A 85 37.71 9.61 -21.96
CA ILE A 85 37.51 11.04 -22.23
C ILE A 85 38.01 11.89 -21.04
N ASN A 86 37.67 11.51 -19.81
CA ASN A 86 38.14 12.24 -18.63
C ASN A 86 39.65 12.20 -18.51
N GLN A 87 40.28 11.03 -18.71
CA GLN A 87 41.74 10.92 -18.71
C GLN A 87 42.37 11.83 -19.78
N ARG A 88 41.80 11.87 -20.99
CA ARG A 88 42.32 12.72 -22.05
C ARG A 88 42.16 14.21 -21.76
N LEU A 89 41.04 14.59 -21.15
CA LEU A 89 40.82 15.97 -20.68
C LEU A 89 41.80 16.35 -19.55
N ASP A 90 42.13 15.41 -18.67
CA ASP A 90 43.11 15.61 -17.60
C ASP A 90 44.52 15.77 -18.17
N GLU A 91 44.89 14.98 -19.19
CA GLU A 91 46.16 15.11 -19.93
C GLU A 91 46.30 16.45 -20.64
N LEU A 92 45.19 17.01 -21.17
CA LEU A 92 45.16 18.35 -21.77
C LEU A 92 45.29 19.47 -20.73
N GLY A 93 45.02 19.17 -19.45
CA GLY A 93 45.10 20.13 -18.36
C GLY A 93 43.96 21.16 -18.34
N ALA A 94 44.02 22.03 -17.33
CA ALA A 94 43.03 23.09 -17.14
C ALA A 94 43.00 24.05 -18.34
N ALA A 95 41.81 24.46 -18.74
CA ALA A 95 41.65 25.49 -19.76
C ALA A 95 42.33 26.80 -19.32
N PRO A 96 42.80 27.64 -20.26
CA PRO A 96 43.46 28.91 -19.94
C PRO A 96 42.45 29.82 -19.23
N LYS A 97 42.91 30.56 -18.22
CA LYS A 97 42.04 31.53 -17.54
C LYS A 97 41.84 32.74 -18.45
N GLU A 98 40.79 33.50 -18.16
CA GLU A 98 40.52 34.75 -18.85
C GLU A 98 41.72 35.71 -18.68
N GLY A 99 42.43 35.99 -19.78
CA GLY A 99 43.66 36.79 -19.78
C GLY A 99 44.97 36.01 -19.99
N ASP A 100 44.95 34.67 -19.96
CA ASP A 100 46.11 33.85 -20.33
C ASP A 100 46.31 33.82 -21.87
N PRO A 101 47.53 33.52 -22.37
CA PRO A 101 47.77 33.33 -23.79
C PRO A 101 46.83 32.27 -24.37
N PRO A 102 46.23 32.52 -25.54
CA PRO A 102 45.30 31.58 -26.15
C PRO A 102 46.00 30.25 -26.44
N GLU A 103 45.31 29.16 -26.13
CA GLU A 103 45.80 27.82 -26.44
C GLU A 103 45.99 27.63 -27.94
N PRO A 104 46.98 26.80 -28.35
CA PRO A 104 47.10 26.36 -29.73
C PRO A 104 45.76 25.84 -30.27
N GLU A 105 45.37 26.27 -31.47
CA GLU A 105 44.12 25.88 -32.14
C GLU A 105 43.86 24.35 -32.11
N PRO A 106 44.87 23.46 -32.30
CA PRO A 106 44.65 22.02 -32.21
C PRO A 106 44.17 21.53 -30.84
N LEU A 107 44.69 22.09 -29.74
CA LEU A 107 44.31 21.69 -28.38
C LEU A 107 42.90 22.16 -28.03
N THR A 108 42.55 23.38 -28.43
CA THR A 108 41.20 23.92 -28.28
C THR A 108 40.18 23.06 -29.02
N LYS A 109 40.49 22.65 -30.26
CA LYS A 109 39.62 21.75 -31.05
C LYS A 109 39.46 20.39 -30.38
N GLU A 110 40.55 19.79 -29.92
CA GLU A 110 40.52 18.49 -29.24
C GLU A 110 39.69 18.56 -27.95
N ARG A 111 39.90 19.56 -27.09
CA ARG A 111 39.11 19.75 -25.87
C ARG A 111 37.62 19.91 -26.19
N THR A 112 37.29 20.73 -27.18
CA THR A 112 35.89 20.97 -27.58
C THR A 112 35.23 19.68 -28.07
N SER A 113 35.92 18.88 -28.89
CA SER A 113 35.41 17.60 -29.37
C SER A 113 35.16 16.61 -28.23
N LEU A 114 36.10 16.49 -27.29
CA LEU A 114 35.96 15.62 -26.11
C LEU A 114 34.80 16.05 -25.21
N GLN A 115 34.58 17.37 -25.04
CA GLN A 115 33.45 17.89 -24.28
C GLN A 115 32.10 17.60 -24.97
N GLN A 116 32.04 17.74 -26.29
CA GLN A 116 30.85 17.40 -27.08
C GLN A 116 30.52 15.91 -26.95
N GLU A 117 31.52 15.03 -27.04
CA GLU A 117 31.32 13.59 -26.89
C GLU A 117 30.86 13.23 -25.47
N LYS A 118 31.43 13.86 -24.44
CA LYS A 118 30.97 13.68 -23.06
C LYS A 118 29.51 14.11 -22.88
N ALA A 119 29.12 15.23 -23.49
CA ALA A 119 27.75 15.71 -23.45
C ALA A 119 26.78 14.73 -24.14
N LEU A 120 27.20 14.14 -25.26
CA LEU A 120 26.44 13.11 -25.96
C LEU A 120 26.26 11.84 -25.10
N ILE A 121 27.32 11.37 -24.43
CA ILE A 121 27.20 10.21 -23.53
C ILE A 121 26.26 10.51 -22.36
N ASN A 122 26.31 11.71 -21.79
CA ASN A 122 25.40 12.12 -20.72
C ASN A 122 23.95 12.17 -21.18
N SER A 123 23.68 12.61 -22.41
CA SER A 123 22.31 12.60 -22.95
C SER A 123 21.79 11.18 -23.18
N MET A 124 22.65 10.26 -23.67
CA MET A 124 22.31 8.83 -23.77
C MET A 124 22.00 8.22 -22.39
N LEU A 125 22.77 8.57 -21.35
CA LEU A 125 22.52 8.10 -19.98
C LEU A 125 21.17 8.61 -19.45
N ALA A 126 20.87 9.90 -19.65
CA ALA A 126 19.58 10.47 -19.26
C ALA A 126 18.40 9.84 -20.02
N ALA A 127 18.57 9.52 -21.30
CA ALA A 127 17.57 8.79 -22.08
C ALA A 127 17.37 7.36 -21.56
N ALA A 128 18.44 6.63 -21.22
CA ALA A 128 18.36 5.31 -20.61
C ALA A 128 17.67 5.34 -19.23
N GLU A 129 17.92 6.38 -18.43
CA GLU A 129 17.23 6.58 -17.15
C GLU A 129 15.73 6.80 -17.34
N ASN A 130 15.33 7.63 -18.31
CA ASN A 130 13.92 7.80 -18.68
C ASN A 130 13.25 6.50 -19.13
N LEU A 131 13.96 5.64 -19.88
CA LEU A 131 13.47 4.32 -20.25
C LEU A 131 13.30 3.41 -19.03
N SER A 132 14.18 3.51 -18.03
CA SER A 132 14.05 2.76 -16.78
C SER A 132 12.82 3.18 -15.97
N ILE A 133 12.54 4.48 -15.92
CA ILE A 133 11.35 5.02 -15.24
C ILE A 133 10.09 4.47 -15.92
N ARG A 134 10.00 4.61 -17.24
CA ARG A 134 8.86 4.08 -18.02
C ARG A 134 8.67 2.57 -17.86
N ALA A 135 9.75 1.79 -17.82
CA ALA A 135 9.66 0.35 -17.57
C ALA A 135 9.09 0.04 -16.18
N ASN A 136 9.46 0.80 -15.15
CA ASN A 136 8.89 0.67 -13.81
C ASN A 136 7.39 1.04 -13.80
N ASP A 137 7.01 2.12 -14.46
CA ASP A 137 5.60 2.52 -14.60
C ASP A 137 4.77 1.42 -15.29
N ALA A 138 5.35 0.78 -16.32
CA ALA A 138 4.72 -0.35 -17.00
C ALA A 138 4.57 -1.58 -16.08
N ILE A 139 5.56 -1.88 -15.24
CA ILE A 139 5.47 -2.94 -14.21
C ILE A 139 4.35 -2.64 -13.21
N GLU A 140 4.23 -1.38 -12.76
CA GLU A 140 3.18 -0.94 -11.86
C GLU A 140 1.79 -1.08 -12.50
N LYS A 141 1.64 -0.63 -13.75
CA LYS A 141 0.43 -0.78 -14.55
C LYS A 141 -0.01 -2.25 -14.66
N ILE A 142 0.92 -3.16 -14.97
CA ILE A 142 0.66 -4.60 -14.96
C ILE A 142 0.13 -5.05 -13.59
N GLY A 143 0.78 -4.63 -12.50
CA GLY A 143 0.33 -4.93 -11.14
C GLY A 143 -1.11 -4.48 -10.87
N GLY A 144 -1.47 -3.28 -11.33
CA GLY A 144 -2.84 -2.75 -11.25
C GLY A 144 -3.85 -3.56 -12.05
N LEU A 145 -3.54 -3.87 -13.31
CA LEU A 145 -4.41 -4.69 -14.18
C LEU A 145 -4.68 -6.08 -13.59
N ARG A 146 -3.63 -6.76 -13.16
CA ARG A 146 -3.75 -8.10 -12.56
C ARG A 146 -4.57 -8.10 -11.28
N ARG A 147 -4.39 -7.08 -10.43
CA ARG A 147 -5.22 -6.89 -9.23
C ARG A 147 -6.70 -6.70 -9.58
N ASN A 148 -7.00 -5.96 -10.65
CA ASN A 148 -8.36 -5.80 -11.15
C ASN A 148 -8.95 -7.13 -11.67
N LEU A 149 -8.19 -7.88 -12.47
CA LEU A 149 -8.62 -9.20 -12.97
C LEU A 149 -8.91 -10.19 -11.85
N PHE A 150 -8.05 -10.21 -10.83
CA PHE A 150 -8.27 -11.02 -9.63
C PHE A 150 -9.56 -10.62 -8.91
N THR A 151 -9.76 -9.32 -8.69
CA THR A 151 -10.94 -8.77 -8.03
C THR A 151 -12.22 -9.09 -8.80
N THR A 152 -12.23 -8.88 -10.11
CA THR A 152 -13.35 -9.21 -11.00
C THR A 152 -13.66 -10.72 -10.99
N THR A 153 -12.63 -11.57 -10.97
CA THR A 153 -12.81 -13.03 -10.92
C THR A 153 -13.40 -13.49 -9.60
N LEU A 154 -12.94 -12.93 -8.47
CA LEU A 154 -13.51 -13.21 -7.15
C LEU A 154 -14.97 -12.75 -7.04
N PHE A 155 -15.29 -11.54 -7.52
CA PHE A 155 -16.66 -11.02 -7.46
C PHE A 155 -17.60 -11.72 -8.45
N LYS A 156 -17.17 -12.10 -9.65
CA LYS A 156 -17.98 -12.93 -10.57
C LYS A 156 -18.37 -14.27 -9.95
N ARG A 157 -17.48 -14.91 -9.19
CA ARG A 157 -17.78 -16.13 -8.45
C ARG A 157 -18.68 -15.89 -7.24
N THR A 158 -18.69 -14.65 -6.74
CA THR A 158 -19.53 -14.20 -5.63
C THR A 158 -20.84 -13.55 -6.12
N ASP A 159 -21.09 -13.54 -7.43
CA ASP A 159 -22.40 -13.20 -8.01
C ASP A 159 -23.40 -14.35 -7.80
N VAL A 160 -23.55 -14.71 -6.53
CA VAL A 160 -24.73 -15.34 -5.95
C VAL A 160 -25.84 -14.29 -5.81
N GLY A 161 -25.65 -13.06 -6.31
CA GLY A 161 -26.63 -11.97 -6.28
C GLY A 161 -27.92 -12.30 -7.02
N GLY A 162 -27.87 -13.15 -8.06
CA GLY A 162 -29.06 -13.70 -8.71
C GLY A 162 -29.78 -14.80 -7.91
N ALA A 163 -29.07 -15.53 -7.04
CA ALA A 163 -29.64 -16.58 -6.19
C ALA A 163 -30.03 -16.07 -4.78
N ILE A 164 -29.56 -14.89 -4.39
CA ILE A 164 -29.97 -14.15 -3.17
C ILE A 164 -30.97 -13.02 -3.52
N GLY A 165 -31.36 -12.89 -4.79
CA GLY A 165 -31.94 -11.67 -5.36
C GLY A 165 -33.46 -11.59 -5.53
N SER A 166 -34.26 -12.58 -5.14
CA SER A 166 -35.73 -12.44 -5.17
C SER A 166 -36.47 -13.47 -4.31
N ALA A 167 -36.04 -14.73 -4.31
CA ALA A 167 -36.63 -15.79 -3.50
C ALA A 167 -36.38 -15.59 -2.01
N THR A 168 -35.14 -15.27 -1.61
CA THR A 168 -34.77 -15.04 -0.20
C THR A 168 -35.28 -13.71 0.37
N TRP A 169 -35.48 -12.68 -0.46
CA TRP A 169 -36.13 -11.43 -0.02
C TRP A 169 -37.65 -11.59 0.21
N GLY A 170 -38.30 -12.45 -0.57
CA GLY A 170 -39.70 -12.85 -0.36
C GLY A 170 -39.86 -13.69 0.91
N ASP A 171 -38.97 -14.68 1.09
CA ASP A 171 -38.99 -15.55 2.27
C ASP A 171 -38.65 -14.78 3.55
N PHE A 172 -37.64 -13.90 3.53
CA PHE A 172 -37.30 -13.03 4.66
C PHE A 172 -38.43 -12.07 5.05
N LYS A 173 -39.20 -11.54 4.08
CA LYS A 173 -40.39 -10.73 4.36
C LYS A 173 -41.53 -11.55 4.98
N SER A 174 -41.74 -12.78 4.49
CA SER A 174 -42.79 -13.66 5.03
C SER A 174 -42.44 -14.20 6.43
N GLU A 175 -41.16 -14.40 6.71
CA GLU A 175 -40.67 -14.87 8.01
C GLU A 175 -40.57 -13.72 9.03
N ALA A 176 -40.23 -12.50 8.58
CA ALA A 176 -40.27 -11.29 9.40
C ALA A 176 -41.70 -10.88 9.79
N ALA A 177 -42.69 -11.10 8.91
CA ALA A 177 -44.10 -10.88 9.23
C ALA A 177 -44.62 -11.89 10.26
N LYS A 178 -44.25 -13.18 10.13
CA LYS A 178 -44.60 -14.21 11.13
C LYS A 178 -43.91 -14.01 12.49
N SER A 179 -42.69 -13.46 12.51
CA SER A 179 -42.02 -13.08 13.75
C SER A 179 -42.68 -11.88 14.44
N TRP A 180 -43.27 -10.94 13.69
CA TRP A 180 -43.98 -9.81 14.27
C TRP A 180 -45.29 -10.19 14.96
N ASP A 181 -46.02 -11.18 14.44
CA ASP A 181 -47.21 -11.72 15.10
C ASP A 181 -46.88 -12.46 16.42
N GLN A 182 -45.67 -13.02 16.54
CA GLN A 182 -45.23 -13.66 17.80
C GLN A 182 -44.76 -12.66 18.86
N VAL A 183 -44.38 -11.44 18.47
CA VAL A 183 -44.05 -10.36 19.42
C VAL A 183 -45.33 -9.67 19.92
N ASP A 184 -46.34 -9.50 19.06
CA ASP A 184 -47.64 -8.94 19.45
C ASP A 184 -48.40 -9.87 20.44
N SER A 185 -48.29 -11.20 20.30
CA SER A 185 -48.92 -12.13 21.25
C SER A 185 -48.32 -12.07 22.66
N ARG A 186 -47.03 -11.69 22.79
CA ARG A 186 -46.37 -11.48 24.08
C ARG A 186 -46.62 -10.09 24.66
N LEU A 187 -46.74 -9.06 23.82
CA LEU A 187 -47.05 -7.70 24.29
C LEU A 187 -48.51 -7.57 24.76
N ARG A 188 -49.45 -8.30 24.14
CA ARG A 188 -50.86 -8.35 24.55
C ARG A 188 -51.10 -9.22 25.80
N PHE A 189 -50.15 -10.11 26.13
CA PHE A 189 -50.15 -10.89 27.38
C PHE A 189 -49.80 -10.03 28.60
N LEU A 190 -49.01 -8.96 28.42
CA LEU A 190 -48.67 -8.04 29.52
C LEU A 190 -49.84 -7.11 29.91
N THR A 191 -50.80 -6.90 29.02
CA THR A 191 -51.97 -6.02 29.29
C THR A 191 -53.24 -6.77 29.66
N THR A 192 -53.27 -8.11 29.53
CA THR A 192 -54.40 -8.95 29.97
C THR A 192 -53.99 -9.91 31.10
N PHE A 193 -53.06 -9.49 31.97
CA PHE A 193 -52.73 -10.24 33.16
C PHE A 193 -53.86 -10.09 34.20
N ARG A 194 -54.48 -11.21 34.58
CA ARG A 194 -55.63 -11.30 35.48
C ARG A 194 -55.32 -10.62 36.83
N PRO A 195 -56.12 -9.65 37.29
CA PRO A 195 -55.85 -8.94 38.55
C PRO A 195 -55.95 -9.82 39.82
N ASN A 196 -56.60 -10.99 39.75
CA ASN A 196 -56.72 -11.88 40.93
C ASN A 196 -55.44 -12.66 41.25
N ASP A 197 -54.59 -12.97 40.27
CA ASP A 197 -53.36 -13.74 40.52
C ASP A 197 -52.26 -12.88 41.18
N LEU A 198 -52.28 -11.57 40.91
CA LEU A 198 -51.42 -10.59 41.58
C LEU A 198 -51.75 -10.46 43.08
N LEU A 199 -53.04 -10.46 43.44
CA LEU A 199 -53.46 -10.39 44.84
C LEU A 199 -53.06 -11.66 45.62
N ALA A 200 -53.16 -12.83 44.99
CA ALA A 200 -52.70 -14.09 45.59
C ALA A 200 -51.18 -14.10 45.79
N ALA A 201 -50.41 -13.63 44.80
CA ALA A 201 -48.94 -13.55 44.90
C ALA A 201 -48.46 -12.56 45.96
N ILE A 202 -49.08 -11.37 46.04
CA ILE A 202 -48.78 -10.37 47.08
C ILE A 202 -49.16 -10.91 48.46
N GLY A 203 -50.31 -11.57 48.58
CA GLY A 203 -50.73 -12.22 49.82
C GLY A 203 -49.73 -13.29 50.28
N LEU A 204 -49.29 -14.16 49.36
CA LEU A 204 -48.33 -15.22 49.66
C LEU A 204 -46.95 -14.66 50.05
N SER A 205 -46.50 -13.62 49.37
CA SER A 205 -45.25 -12.91 49.68
C SER A 205 -45.29 -12.27 51.07
N LEU A 206 -46.42 -11.65 51.44
CA LEU A 206 -46.63 -11.09 52.77
C LEU A 206 -46.57 -12.16 53.87
N VAL A 207 -47.19 -13.33 53.64
CA VAL A 207 -47.14 -14.44 54.60
C VAL A 207 -45.72 -14.96 54.78
N ILE A 208 -44.97 -15.12 53.69
CA ILE A 208 -43.56 -15.56 53.74
C ILE A 208 -42.71 -14.50 54.46
N GLY A 209 -42.92 -13.22 54.18
CA GLY A 209 -42.22 -12.12 54.85
C GLY A 209 -42.47 -12.11 56.36
N ILE A 210 -43.73 -12.28 56.77
CA ILE A 210 -44.10 -12.35 58.20
C ILE A 210 -43.48 -13.58 58.86
N ALA A 211 -43.55 -14.75 58.22
CA ALA A 211 -42.95 -15.97 58.74
C ALA A 211 -41.43 -15.84 58.93
N THR A 212 -40.75 -15.24 57.95
CA THR A 212 -39.30 -14.97 58.02
C THR A 212 -38.97 -14.01 59.14
N TYR A 213 -39.71 -12.90 59.29
CA TYR A 213 -39.53 -11.94 60.38
C TYR A 213 -39.72 -12.60 61.75
N LEU A 214 -40.73 -13.44 61.91
CA LEU A 214 -40.97 -14.18 63.16
C LEU A 214 -39.87 -15.20 63.45
N ALA A 215 -39.36 -15.90 62.43
CA ALA A 215 -38.26 -16.83 62.57
C ALA A 215 -36.97 -16.13 63.02
N VAL A 216 -36.64 -14.98 62.42
CA VAL A 216 -35.49 -14.15 62.83
C VAL A 216 -35.67 -13.65 64.26
N ARG A 217 -36.85 -13.14 64.61
CA ARG A 217 -37.14 -12.67 65.98
C ARG A 217 -37.11 -13.80 67.02
N ARG A 218 -37.44 -15.03 66.62
CA ARG A 218 -37.33 -16.22 67.48
C ARG A 218 -35.87 -16.64 67.63
N ALA A 219 -35.11 -16.68 66.54
CA ALA A 219 -33.69 -17.01 66.56
C ALA A 219 -32.88 -16.02 67.39
N PHE A 220 -33.16 -14.72 67.28
CA PHE A 220 -32.50 -13.69 68.10
C PHE A 220 -32.80 -13.82 69.60
N ARG A 221 -34.01 -14.23 69.99
CA ARG A 221 -34.31 -14.52 71.40
C ARG A 221 -33.61 -15.75 71.92
N LEU A 222 -33.49 -16.80 71.10
CA LEU A 222 -32.76 -18.01 71.47
C LEU A 222 -31.26 -17.75 71.61
N LEU A 223 -30.69 -16.87 70.78
CA LEU A 223 -29.29 -16.46 70.91
C LEU A 223 -29.07 -15.50 72.08
N ALA A 224 -30.03 -14.64 72.42
CA ALA A 224 -29.94 -13.74 73.56
C ALA A 224 -29.97 -14.48 74.92
N ASP A 225 -30.73 -15.57 75.04
CA ASP A 225 -30.73 -16.43 76.25
C ASP A 225 -29.41 -17.23 76.40
N MET A 226 -28.60 -17.33 75.33
CA MET A 226 -27.35 -18.10 75.35
C MET A 226 -26.11 -17.26 75.69
N ASP A 227 -26.23 -15.93 75.73
CA ASP A 227 -25.13 -15.00 76.07
C ASP A 227 -25.10 -14.64 77.57
N GLU A 228 -26.10 -15.08 78.36
CA GLU A 228 -26.19 -14.81 79.81
C GLU A 228 -25.55 -15.91 80.69
N TRP A 229 -24.86 -16.90 80.09
CA TRP A 229 -24.23 -18.04 80.80
C TRP A 229 -22.71 -18.14 80.58
N GLY A 230 -22.02 -17.00 80.41
CA GLY A 230 -20.58 -16.98 80.11
C GLY A 230 -19.72 -15.97 80.88
N GLU A 231 -20.28 -15.12 81.75
CA GLU A 231 -19.54 -13.97 82.30
C GLU A 231 -19.33 -13.93 83.83
N ASP A 232 -19.78 -14.93 84.59
CA ASP A 232 -19.65 -14.89 86.07
C ASP A 232 -18.53 -15.78 86.66
N ASP A 233 -17.98 -16.74 85.92
CA ASP A 233 -17.02 -17.73 86.45
C ASP A 233 -15.57 -17.22 86.61
N GLU A 234 -15.22 -16.02 86.11
CA GLU A 234 -13.87 -15.45 86.30
C GLU A 234 -13.70 -14.68 87.63
N THR A 235 -14.78 -14.33 88.32
CA THR A 235 -14.71 -13.51 89.54
C THR A 235 -14.44 -14.32 90.82
N GLU A 236 -14.62 -15.64 90.80
CA GLU A 236 -14.40 -16.53 91.95
C GLU A 236 -12.91 -16.86 92.22
N SER A 237 -12.08 -16.82 91.17
CA SER A 237 -10.67 -17.25 91.25
C SER A 237 -9.76 -16.26 91.99
N THR A 238 -10.07 -14.96 91.94
CA THR A 238 -9.26 -13.91 92.58
C THR A 238 -9.52 -13.79 94.09
N ALA A 239 -10.75 -14.07 94.54
CA ALA A 239 -11.12 -14.01 95.95
C ALA A 239 -10.60 -15.21 96.76
N ALA A 240 -10.49 -16.40 96.15
CA ALA A 240 -10.00 -17.61 96.82
C ALA A 240 -8.47 -17.59 97.07
N GLN A 241 -7.69 -16.94 96.21
CA GLN A 241 -6.23 -16.86 96.36
C GLN A 241 -5.78 -15.95 97.51
N LEU A 242 -6.57 -14.93 97.87
CA LEU A 242 -6.23 -14.01 98.97
C LEU A 242 -6.53 -14.59 100.37
N SER A 243 -7.40 -15.60 100.47
CA SER A 243 -7.83 -16.23 101.73
C SER A 243 -6.85 -17.28 102.28
N TYR A 244 -6.02 -17.91 101.43
CA TYR A 244 -5.13 -19.00 101.86
C TYR A 244 -3.77 -18.53 102.43
N ILE A 245 -3.39 -17.25 102.25
CA ILE A 245 -2.09 -16.71 102.66
C ILE A 245 -2.10 -16.13 104.10
N SER A 246 -3.24 -16.09 104.80
CA SER A 246 -3.33 -15.52 106.16
C SER A 246 -3.60 -16.53 107.30
N LYS A 247 -3.13 -17.77 107.18
CA LYS A 247 -3.10 -18.71 108.32
C LYS A 247 -1.70 -18.83 108.91
#